data_AF-A0A4D4JHL8-F1
#
_entry.id   AF-A0A4D4JHL8-F1
#
_cell.length_a   1.000
_cell.length_b   1.000
_cell.length_c   1.000
_cell.angle_alpha   90.00
_cell.angle_beta   90.00
_cell.angle_gamma   90.00
#
_symmetry.space_group_name_H-M   'P 1'
#
loop_
_entity.id
_entity.type
_entity.pdbx_description
1 polymer ?
#
loop_
_entity_poly.entity_id
_entity_poly.type
_entity_poly.pdbx_seq_one_letter_code
_entity_poly.pdbx_strand_id
1 'polypeptide(L)'
;MREAGVLWLQMTGGEPLIDNGFRNSYALAWDLGMMIQISSNGSRLSDPRVLELLTTRRSYRITLPVYGATEESYDTTTKRRGAFVRFLKGLQAGTEAGLPLELNQAQPLRRRARGRLEELVPRAVCLPPRHRGMPQRPAVAAPWTRA
;
A
#
# COMPACT_ATOMS: atom_id res chain seq x y z
N MET A 1 -13.15 -8.96 17.59
CA MET A 1 -13.28 -8.35 16.25
C MET A 1 -14.19 -9.16 15.35
N ARG A 2 -13.88 -10.43 15.05
CA ARG A 2 -14.76 -11.30 14.24
C ARG A 2 -16.18 -11.45 14.82
N GLU A 3 -16.28 -11.75 16.11
CA GLU A 3 -17.58 -11.91 16.81
C GLU A 3 -18.41 -10.62 16.81
N ALA A 4 -17.76 -9.46 16.70
CA ALA A 4 -18.41 -8.16 16.57
C ALA A 4 -18.83 -7.84 15.11
N GLY A 5 -18.67 -8.77 14.16
CA GLY A 5 -19.08 -8.60 12.77
C GLY A 5 -18.14 -7.74 11.92
N VAL A 6 -16.88 -7.56 12.33
CA VAL A 6 -15.92 -6.74 11.57
C VAL A 6 -15.53 -7.45 10.26
N LEU A 7 -15.96 -6.89 9.13
CA LEU A 7 -15.63 -7.37 7.79
C LEU A 7 -14.33 -6.75 7.23
N TRP A 8 -14.04 -5.50 7.58
CA TRP A 8 -12.92 -4.74 7.02
C TRP A 8 -11.90 -4.37 8.09
N LEU A 9 -10.63 -4.67 7.84
CA LEU A 9 -9.53 -4.40 8.77
C LEU A 9 -8.41 -3.62 8.07
N GLN A 10 -8.12 -2.41 8.56
CA GLN A 10 -6.96 -1.65 8.09
C GLN A 10 -5.78 -1.83 9.04
N MET A 11 -4.70 -2.43 8.52
CA MET A 11 -3.43 -2.54 9.21
C MET A 11 -2.54 -1.36 8.86
N THR A 12 -2.18 -0.58 9.87
CA THR A 12 -1.41 0.66 9.76
C THR A 12 -0.59 0.88 11.05
N GLY A 13 0.07 2.03 11.17
CA GLY A 13 0.88 2.43 12.31
C GLY A 13 1.97 3.38 11.84
N GLY A 14 3.23 3.04 12.13
CA GLY A 14 4.39 3.60 11.43
C GLY A 14 4.66 2.80 10.15
N GLU A 15 5.36 1.67 10.30
CA GLU A 15 5.53 0.68 9.25
C GLU A 15 5.06 -0.69 9.77
N PRO A 16 3.86 -1.16 9.38
CA PRO A 16 3.31 -2.40 9.93
C PRO A 16 4.18 -3.62 9.60
N LEU A 17 4.91 -3.60 8.49
CA LEU A 17 5.76 -4.72 8.07
C LEU A 17 7.04 -4.91 8.93
N ILE A 18 7.36 -3.95 9.81
CA ILE A 18 8.47 -4.10 10.78
C ILE A 18 8.04 -4.90 12.01
N ASP A 19 6.75 -4.88 12.33
CA ASP A 19 6.25 -5.52 13.54
C ASP A 19 6.33 -7.05 13.43
N ASN A 20 6.89 -7.70 14.46
CA ASN A 20 7.04 -9.15 14.49
C ASN A 20 5.69 -9.88 14.55
N GLY A 21 4.66 -9.23 15.13
CA GLY A 21 3.30 -9.75 15.23
C GLY A 21 2.46 -9.54 13.97
N PHE A 22 2.93 -8.71 13.02
CA PHE A 22 2.18 -8.39 11.79
C PHE A 22 1.78 -9.65 11.02
N ARG A 23 2.72 -10.56 10.77
CA ARG A 23 2.46 -11.75 9.94
C ARG A 23 1.42 -12.67 10.56
N ASN A 24 1.53 -12.90 11.87
CA ASN A 24 0.59 -13.74 12.60
C ASN A 24 -0.80 -13.10 12.65
N SER A 25 -0.86 -11.80 12.95
CA SER A 25 -2.11 -11.06 13.00
C SER A 25 -2.78 -10.97 11.63
N TYR A 26 -1.99 -10.77 10.58
CA TYR A 26 -2.45 -10.71 9.19
C TYR A 26 -2.99 -12.06 8.73
N ALA A 27 -2.22 -13.13 8.95
CA ALA A 27 -2.63 -14.49 8.59
C ALA A 27 -3.94 -14.86 9.30
N LEU A 28 -4.03 -14.61 10.60
CA LEU A 28 -5.26 -14.87 11.36
C LEU A 28 -6.43 -14.06 10.82
N ALA A 29 -6.28 -12.75 10.62
CA ALA A 29 -7.36 -11.92 10.07
C ALA A 29 -7.83 -12.42 8.69
N TRP A 30 -6.90 -12.90 7.86
CA TRP A 30 -7.20 -13.42 6.53
C TRP A 30 -7.93 -14.76 6.62
N ASP A 31 -7.46 -15.67 7.47
CA ASP A 31 -8.08 -16.98 7.72
C ASP A 31 -9.49 -16.82 8.31
N LEU A 32 -9.74 -15.72 9.03
CA LEU A 32 -11.07 -15.34 9.54
C LEU A 32 -11.99 -14.70 8.49
N GLY A 33 -11.53 -14.53 7.24
CA GLY A 33 -12.32 -14.01 6.12
C GLY A 33 -12.43 -12.48 6.08
N MET A 34 -11.56 -11.75 6.77
CA MET A 34 -11.61 -10.28 6.77
C MET A 34 -11.00 -9.72 5.47
N MET A 35 -11.58 -8.62 4.99
CA MET A 35 -11.00 -7.81 3.93
C MET A 35 -9.89 -6.92 4.53
N ILE A 36 -8.63 -7.32 4.32
CA ILE A 36 -7.49 -6.61 4.91
C ILE A 36 -6.94 -5.54 3.96
N GLN A 37 -6.83 -4.31 4.46
CA GLN A 37 -6.11 -3.22 3.80
C GLN A 37 -4.82 -2.90 4.56
N ILE A 38 -3.70 -2.73 3.85
CA ILE A 38 -2.41 -2.39 4.45
C ILE A 38 -2.04 -0.96 4.06
N SER A 39 -1.60 -0.15 5.02
CA SER A 39 -0.94 1.14 4.76
C SER A 39 0.54 1.01 5.15
N SER A 40 1.44 1.05 4.16
CA SER A 40 2.87 0.83 4.36
C SER A 40 3.68 1.87 3.59
N ASN A 41 4.84 2.27 4.10
CA ASN A 41 5.79 3.10 3.37
C ASN A 41 6.53 2.34 2.26
N GLY A 42 6.24 1.06 2.05
CA GLY A 42 6.74 0.23 0.96
C GLY A 42 8.18 -0.25 1.11
N SER A 43 8.96 0.28 2.06
CA SER A 43 10.39 -0.03 2.18
C SER A 43 10.71 -1.50 2.49
N ARG A 44 9.73 -2.23 3.05
CA ARG A 44 9.83 -3.66 3.40
C ARG A 44 9.06 -4.58 2.45
N LEU A 45 8.41 -4.02 1.42
CA LEU A 45 7.58 -4.81 0.51
C LEU A 45 8.42 -5.74 -0.38
N SER A 46 9.72 -5.47 -0.54
CA SER A 46 10.66 -6.35 -1.26
C SER A 46 11.26 -7.47 -0.40
N ASP A 47 10.91 -7.57 0.88
CA ASP A 47 11.32 -8.70 1.72
C ASP A 47 10.64 -10.00 1.22
N PRO A 48 11.38 -11.07 0.90
CA PRO A 48 10.80 -12.31 0.40
C PRO A 48 9.70 -12.88 1.29
N ARG A 49 9.84 -12.76 2.62
CA ARG A 49 8.83 -13.28 3.58
C ARG A 49 7.55 -12.47 3.55
N VAL A 50 7.64 -11.16 3.25
CA VAL A 50 6.48 -10.29 3.09
C VAL A 50 5.80 -10.59 1.75
N LEU A 51 6.57 -10.71 0.67
CA LEU A 51 6.01 -11.06 -0.65
C LEU A 51 5.31 -12.41 -0.61
N GLU A 52 5.92 -13.43 -0.01
CA GLU A 52 5.32 -14.76 0.15
C GLU A 52 3.99 -14.67 0.93
N LEU A 53 3.95 -13.94 2.04
CA LEU A 53 2.73 -13.75 2.80
C LEU A 53 1.62 -13.07 1.97
N LEU A 54 1.95 -11.99 1.28
CA LEU A 54 0.97 -11.18 0.55
C LEU A 54 0.56 -11.78 -0.80
N THR A 55 1.33 -12.73 -1.33
CA THR A 55 0.97 -13.51 -2.53
C THR A 55 0.13 -14.73 -2.17
N THR A 56 0.46 -15.43 -1.08
CA THR A 56 -0.32 -16.59 -0.59
C THR A 56 -1.64 -16.18 0.07
N ARG A 57 -1.62 -15.11 0.87
CA ARG A 57 -2.79 -14.54 1.54
C ARG A 57 -3.00 -13.13 1.02
N ARG A 58 -3.62 -13.02 -0.17
CA ARG A 58 -3.72 -11.74 -0.87
C ARG A 58 -4.54 -10.72 -0.09
N SER A 59 -3.94 -9.56 0.16
CA SER A 59 -4.62 -8.43 0.78
C SER A 59 -5.67 -7.87 -0.17
N TYR A 60 -6.72 -7.25 0.36
CA TYR A 60 -7.69 -6.54 -0.46
C TYR A 60 -7.07 -5.31 -1.14
N ARG A 61 -6.26 -4.54 -0.42
CA ARG A 61 -5.57 -3.34 -0.93
C ARG A 61 -4.30 -3.06 -0.15
N ILE A 62 -3.26 -2.58 -0.84
CA ILE A 62 -2.04 -2.04 -0.22
C ILE A 62 -1.88 -0.59 -0.66
N THR A 63 -1.99 0.34 0.29
CA THR A 63 -1.82 1.76 0.04
C THR A 63 -0.40 2.19 0.43
N LEU A 64 0.31 2.79 -0.52
CA LEU A 64 1.66 3.30 -0.33
C LEU A 64 1.66 4.84 -0.43
N PRO A 65 2.01 5.57 0.64
CA PRO A 65 2.15 7.01 0.57
C PRO A 65 3.41 7.39 -0.21
N VAL A 66 3.25 8.34 -1.13
CA VAL A 66 4.34 8.85 -1.96
C VAL A 66 4.67 10.26 -1.51
N TYR A 67 5.92 10.48 -1.12
CA TYR A 67 6.41 11.75 -0.57
C TYR A 67 7.15 12.62 -1.59
N GLY A 68 7.48 12.08 -2.77
CA GLY A 68 8.27 12.78 -3.79
C GLY A 68 8.47 11.91 -5.03
N ALA A 69 8.89 12.52 -6.14
CA ALA A 69 9.24 11.80 -7.38
C ALA A 69 10.76 11.79 -7.65
N THR A 70 11.56 12.28 -6.69
CA THR A 70 13.03 12.28 -6.73
C THR A 70 13.58 11.81 -5.39
N GLU A 71 14.78 11.22 -5.40
CA GLU A 71 15.46 10.79 -4.18
C GLU A 71 15.63 11.94 -3.18
N GLU A 72 16.09 13.10 -3.66
CA GLU A 72 16.28 14.30 -2.82
C GLU A 72 14.99 14.76 -2.13
N SER A 73 13.87 14.86 -2.86
CA SER A 73 12.60 15.31 -2.28
C SER A 73 12.02 14.30 -1.29
N TYR A 74 12.19 13.02 -1.59
CA TYR A 74 11.68 11.93 -0.78
C TYR A 74 12.49 11.75 0.50
N ASP A 75 13.82 11.75 0.41
CA ASP A 75 14.72 11.59 1.55
C ASP A 75 14.66 12.80 2.48
N THR A 76 14.51 14.02 1.93
CA THR A 76 14.30 15.24 2.73
C THR A 76 13.00 15.16 3.52
N THR A 77 11.92 14.71 2.89
CA THR A 77 10.60 14.64 3.51
C THR A 77 10.52 13.52 4.55
N THR A 78 11.10 12.36 4.25
CA THR A 78 11.14 11.22 5.17
C THR A 78 12.25 11.34 6.24
N LYS A 79 13.10 12.37 6.14
CA LYS A 79 14.30 12.59 6.95
C LYS A 79 15.19 11.35 7.05
N ARG A 80 15.21 10.53 5.99
CA ARG A 80 15.89 9.24 5.97
C ARG A 80 16.54 9.00 4.62
N ARG A 81 17.87 8.96 4.62
CA ARG A 81 18.66 8.71 3.42
C ARG A 81 18.41 7.30 2.87
N GLY A 82 18.19 7.20 1.55
CA GLY A 82 17.92 5.94 0.84
C GLY A 82 16.49 5.42 1.03
N ALA A 83 15.57 6.24 1.56
CA ALA A 83 14.17 5.84 1.69
C ALA A 83 13.51 5.69 0.31
N PHE A 84 13.86 6.56 -0.63
CA PHE A 84 13.38 6.48 -2.01
C PHE A 84 13.77 5.17 -2.71
N VAL A 85 15.04 4.76 -2.61
CA VAL A 85 15.55 3.53 -3.24
C VAL A 85 14.84 2.30 -2.67
N ARG A 86 14.66 2.24 -1.35
CA ARG A 86 13.94 1.13 -0.70
C ARG A 86 12.47 1.10 -1.08
N PHE A 87 11.84 2.27 -1.18
CA PHE A 87 10.46 2.41 -1.64
C PHE A 87 10.31 1.90 -3.08
N LEU A 88 11.16 2.35 -4.01
CA LEU A 88 11.14 1.90 -5.40
C LEU A 88 11.35 0.39 -5.51
N LYS A 89 12.32 -0.17 -4.77
CA LYS A 89 12.54 -1.61 -4.73
C LYS A 89 11.31 -2.38 -4.25
N GLY A 90 10.66 -1.89 -3.19
CA GLY A 90 9.42 -2.49 -2.68
C GLY A 90 8.26 -2.38 -3.66
N LEU A 91 8.08 -1.22 -4.27
CA LEU A 91 7.05 -0.93 -5.26
C LEU A 91 7.19 -1.82 -6.51
N GLN A 92 8.41 -1.96 -7.02
CA GLN A 92 8.72 -2.83 -8.14
C GLN A 92 8.41 -4.29 -7.79
N ALA A 93 8.94 -4.80 -6.67
CA ALA A 93 8.72 -6.18 -6.24
C ALA A 93 7.23 -6.49 -6.02
N GLY A 94 6.48 -5.58 -5.41
CA GLY A 94 5.04 -5.74 -5.23
C GLY A 94 4.26 -5.70 -6.55
N THR A 95 4.70 -4.90 -7.52
CA THR A 95 4.08 -4.83 -8.85
C THR A 95 4.35 -6.11 -9.65
N GLU A 96 5.59 -6.59 -9.62
CA GLU A 96 6.01 -7.86 -10.25
C GLU A 96 5.26 -9.05 -9.66
N ALA A 97 5.06 -9.05 -8.32
CA ALA A 97 4.25 -10.04 -7.62
C ALA A 97 2.72 -9.87 -7.84
N GLY A 98 2.28 -8.86 -8.61
CA GLY A 98 0.88 -8.62 -8.91
C GLY A 98 0.03 -8.19 -7.70
N LEU A 99 0.64 -7.59 -6.68
CA LEU A 99 -0.08 -7.12 -5.50
C LEU A 99 -1.02 -5.95 -5.83
N PRO A 100 -2.16 -5.80 -5.14
CA PRO A 100 -3.12 -4.72 -5.40
C PRO A 100 -2.62 -3.40 -4.77
N LEU A 101 -1.65 -2.77 -5.42
CA LEU A 101 -1.00 -1.54 -4.97
C LEU A 101 -1.78 -0.29 -5.38
N GLU A 102 -1.96 0.63 -4.44
CA GLU A 102 -2.54 1.96 -4.62
C GLU A 102 -1.55 3.00 -4.10
N LEU A 103 -1.20 3.99 -4.93
CA LEU A 103 -0.29 5.05 -4.54
C LEU A 103 -1.11 6.24 -4.03
N ASN A 104 -0.83 6.69 -2.81
CA ASN A 104 -1.49 7.83 -2.20
C ASN A 104 -0.52 9.01 -2.13
N GLN A 105 -0.85 10.12 -2.76
CA GLN A 105 0.02 11.31 -2.73
C GLN A 105 -0.11 12.01 -1.37
N ALA A 106 0.92 11.91 -0.53
CA ALA A 106 0.90 12.56 0.79
C ALA A 106 1.10 14.08 0.69
N GLN A 107 1.67 14.57 -0.43
CA GLN A 107 1.93 15.98 -0.68
C GLN A 107 1.56 16.36 -2.12
N PRO A 108 1.31 17.66 -2.39
CA PRO A 108 1.09 18.15 -3.75
C PRO A 108 2.34 17.93 -4.61
N LEU A 109 2.27 16.97 -5.53
CA LEU A 109 3.31 16.77 -6.54
C LEU A 109 3.06 17.73 -7.71
N ARG A 110 4.12 18.35 -8.23
CA ARG A 110 4.02 19.09 -9.51
C ARG A 110 3.58 18.11 -10.61
N ARG A 111 2.75 18.56 -11.56
CA ARG A 111 2.20 17.70 -12.64
C ARG A 111 3.24 16.81 -13.34
N ARG A 112 4.45 17.33 -13.61
CA ARG A 112 5.56 16.56 -14.22
C ARG A 112 6.09 15.44 -13.33
N ALA A 113 6.12 15.65 -12.03
CA ALA A 113 6.55 14.64 -11.05
C ALA A 113 5.56 13.48 -10.96
N ARG A 114 4.27 13.73 -11.18
CA ARG A 114 3.24 12.71 -11.22
C ARG A 114 3.38 11.77 -12.42
N GLY A 115 3.60 12.32 -13.61
CA GLY A 115 3.78 11.53 -14.84
C GLY A 115 4.95 10.55 -14.73
N ARG A 116 6.06 10.96 -14.08
CA ARG A 116 7.20 10.08 -13.82
C ARG A 116 6.85 8.91 -12.88
N LEU A 117 5.96 9.11 -11.92
CA LEU A 117 5.53 8.05 -11.01
C LEU A 117 4.60 7.04 -11.70
N GLU A 118 3.73 7.53 -12.58
CA GLU A 118 2.85 6.71 -13.45
C GLU A 118 3.69 5.91 -14.48
N GLU A 119 4.76 6.51 -15.01
CA GLU A 119 5.71 5.85 -15.91
C GLU A 119 6.51 4.74 -15.22
N LEU A 120 6.88 4.94 -13.95
CA LEU A 120 7.58 3.93 -13.16
C LEU A 120 6.69 2.73 -12.79
N VAL A 121 5.36 2.89 -12.79
CA VAL A 121 4.43 1.81 -12.44
C VAL A 121 3.13 1.87 -13.24
N PRO A 122 3.07 1.25 -14.42
CA PRO A 122 1.91 1.34 -15.32
C PRO A 122 0.62 0.72 -14.77
N ARG A 123 0.67 -0.03 -13.66
CA ARG A 123 -0.48 -0.70 -13.03
C ARG A 123 -0.94 -0.09 -11.70
N ALA A 124 -0.18 0.83 -11.12
CA ALA A 124 -0.54 1.42 -9.84
C ALA A 124 -1.42 2.65 -10.03
N VAL A 125 -2.58 2.67 -9.37
CA VAL A 125 -3.47 3.83 -9.40
C VAL A 125 -2.91 4.89 -8.45
N CYS A 126 -2.50 6.04 -8.99
CA CYS A 126 -2.08 7.19 -8.21
C CYS A 126 -3.29 8.06 -7.84
N LEU A 127 -3.66 8.07 -6.57
CA LEU A 127 -4.76 8.89 -6.06
C LEU A 127 -4.26 10.25 -5.53
N PRO A 128 -5.04 11.33 -5.71
CA PRO A 128 -4.72 12.63 -5.12
C PRO A 128 -4.73 12.57 -3.59
N PRO A 129 -4.06 13.54 -2.91
CA PRO A 129 -4.06 13.61 -1.46
C PRO A 129 -5.49 13.64 -0.93
N ARG A 130 -5.83 12.70 -0.04
CA ARG A 130 -7.13 12.71 0.64
C ARG A 130 -7.12 13.84 1.67
N HIS A 131 -8.02 14.82 1.54
CA HIS A 131 -8.26 15.78 2.62
C HIS A 131 -8.73 15.02 3.87
N ARG A 132 -8.08 15.29 5.01
CA ARG A 132 -8.39 14.69 6.31
C ARG A 132 -9.84 15.07 6.67
N GLY A 133 -10.80 14.15 6.51
CA GLY A 133 -12.24 14.37 6.77
C GLY A 133 -13.23 13.79 5.75
N MET A 134 -12.78 13.24 4.62
CA MET A 134 -13.68 12.60 3.64
C MET A 134 -14.12 11.19 4.07
N PRO A 135 -15.40 10.82 3.89
CA PRO A 135 -15.86 9.45 4.08
C PRO A 135 -15.08 8.50 3.15
N GLN A 136 -14.79 7.31 3.66
CA GLN A 136 -14.21 6.22 2.88
C GLN A 136 -15.06 6.06 1.61
N ARG A 137 -14.49 6.36 0.43
CA ARG A 137 -15.16 5.99 -0.82
C ARG A 137 -15.47 4.51 -0.74
N PRO A 138 -16.74 4.08 -0.90
CA PRO A 138 -17.02 2.65 -0.98
C PRO A 138 -16.13 2.10 -2.09
N ALA A 139 -15.56 0.91 -1.84
CA ALA A 139 -14.97 0.12 -2.90
C ALA A 139 -15.89 0.21 -4.11
N VAL A 140 -15.42 0.81 -5.21
CA VAL A 140 -16.14 0.70 -6.48
C VAL A 140 -16.26 -0.79 -6.70
N ALA A 141 -17.47 -1.31 -6.56
CA ALA A 141 -17.77 -2.69 -6.88
C ALA A 141 -17.33 -2.87 -8.32
N ALA A 142 -16.34 -3.74 -8.54
CA ALA A 142 -16.13 -4.28 -9.87
C ALA A 142 -17.49 -4.84 -10.31
N PRO A 143 -17.98 -4.53 -11.52
CA PRO A 143 -19.21 -5.11 -12.00
C PRO A 143 -18.96 -6.61 -12.12
N TRP A 144 -19.47 -7.38 -11.18
CA TRP A 144 -19.66 -8.81 -11.37
C TRP A 144 -20.64 -8.91 -12.54
N THR A 145 -20.10 -9.23 -13.71
CA THR A 145 -20.90 -9.58 -14.89
C THR A 145 -21.84 -10.70 -14.49
N ARG A 146 -23.14 -10.44 -14.62
CA ARG A 146 -24.18 -11.46 -14.59
C ARG A 146 -23.82 -12.55 -15.60
N ALA A 147 -23.82 -13.80 -15.13
CA ALA A 147 -24.18 -14.99 -15.89
C ALA A 147 -24.84 -15.95 -14.91
#